data_AF-A0A814Y1Z3-F1
#
_entry.id   AF-A0A814Y1Z3-F1
#
_cell.length_a   1.000
_cell.length_b   1.000
_cell.length_c   1.000
_cell.angle_alpha   90.00
_cell.angle_beta   90.00
_cell.angle_gamma   90.00
#
_symmetry.space_group_name_H-M   'P 1'
#
loop_
_entity.id
_entity.type
_entity.pdbx_description
1 polymer ?
#
loop_
_entity_poly.entity_id
_entity_poly.type
_entity_poly.pdbx_seq_one_letter_code
_entity_poly.pdbx_strand_id
1 'polypeptide(L)'
;MDGAVSRVPSTFYEHVWSILERTPGGIKLCNILLPQQPTLSDMTDYELNFSLKIEEMLSRVADPAYRCLVVEMFEAINVLLKRNPELRFIQTLDVNYLIDEAVKLFQQQTNSKESYQDFYNLPISLVGGSTGYMIRVIINYLFNATIQKSDTNDLNINTNIDVCKIS
;
A
#
# COMPACT_ATOMS: atom_id res chain seq x y z
N MET A 1 -10.80 11.17 -30.06
CA MET A 1 -10.66 11.46 -28.61
C MET A 1 -10.16 10.18 -27.96
N ASP A 2 -9.47 10.31 -26.82
CA ASP A 2 -8.83 9.25 -26.01
C ASP A 2 -7.35 8.97 -26.30
N GLY A 3 -6.50 9.86 -25.76
CA GLY A 3 -5.04 9.70 -25.74
C GLY A 3 -4.41 10.22 -24.44
N ALA A 4 -5.18 10.23 -23.35
CA ALA A 4 -4.71 10.64 -22.02
C ALA A 4 -4.54 9.41 -21.10
N VAL A 5 -4.08 8.28 -21.66
CA VAL A 5 -3.44 7.23 -20.85
C VAL A 5 -2.27 7.92 -20.16
N SER A 6 -2.40 8.10 -18.86
CA SER A 6 -1.46 8.83 -18.02
C SER A 6 -0.07 8.22 -18.22
N ARG A 7 0.93 9.04 -18.60
CA ARG A 7 2.29 8.60 -18.91
C ARG A 7 3.01 8.14 -17.64
N VAL A 8 2.66 6.96 -17.14
CA VAL A 8 3.46 6.27 -16.13
C VAL A 8 4.71 5.68 -16.80
N PRO A 9 5.85 5.58 -16.10
CA PRO A 9 7.02 4.90 -16.63
C PRO A 9 6.67 3.48 -17.10
N SER A 10 7.36 2.96 -18.11
CA SER A 10 7.10 1.61 -18.62
C SER A 10 7.23 0.52 -17.54
N THR A 11 8.07 0.75 -16.53
CA THR A 11 8.29 -0.15 -15.40
C THR A 11 7.22 -0.04 -14.30
N PHE A 12 6.27 0.90 -14.41
CA PHE A 12 5.25 1.10 -13.37
C PHE A 12 4.40 -0.14 -13.15
N TYR A 13 3.95 -0.79 -14.21
CA TYR A 13 3.13 -1.99 -14.10
C TYR A 13 3.92 -3.15 -13.47
N GLU A 14 5.19 -3.34 -13.85
CA GLU A 14 6.11 -4.31 -13.22
C GLU A 14 6.30 -4.04 -11.72
N HIS A 15 6.35 -2.77 -11.33
CA HIS A 15 6.43 -2.36 -9.93
C HIS A 15 5.15 -2.71 -9.17
N VAL A 16 3.98 -2.43 -9.73
CA VAL A 16 2.70 -2.80 -9.11
C VAL A 16 2.55 -4.32 -8.99
N TRP A 17 3.01 -5.07 -9.99
CA TRP A 17 3.07 -6.53 -9.94
C TRP A 17 3.93 -7.02 -8.77
N SER A 18 5.16 -6.48 -8.65
CA SER A 18 6.08 -6.81 -7.56
C SER A 18 5.47 -6.53 -6.17
N ILE A 19 4.65 -5.47 -6.05
CA ILE A 19 3.90 -5.19 -4.81
C ILE A 19 2.81 -6.23 -4.58
N LEU A 20 2.08 -6.63 -5.62
CA LEU A 20 1.02 -7.63 -5.54
C LEU A 20 1.56 -8.98 -5.08
N GLU A 21 2.73 -9.41 -5.57
CA GLU A 21 3.45 -10.62 -5.10
C GLU A 21 3.77 -10.61 -3.59
N ARG A 22 3.84 -9.41 -3.01
CA ARG A 22 4.19 -9.17 -1.60
C ARG A 22 2.96 -8.85 -0.74
N THR A 23 1.76 -8.94 -1.29
CA THR A 23 0.50 -8.53 -0.65
C THR A 23 -0.58 -9.61 -0.81
N PRO A 24 -0.62 -10.66 0.04
CA PRO A 24 -1.59 -11.75 -0.08
C PRO A 24 -3.06 -11.30 -0.02
N GLY A 25 -3.34 -10.23 0.71
CA GLY A 25 -4.69 -9.63 0.78
C GLY A 25 -5.08 -8.81 -0.45
N GLY A 26 -4.21 -8.68 -1.46
CA GLY A 26 -4.44 -7.87 -2.64
C GLY A 26 -4.28 -6.36 -2.40
N ILE A 27 -4.46 -5.59 -3.47
CA ILE A 27 -4.33 -4.13 -3.50
C ILE A 27 -5.70 -3.52 -3.70
N LYS A 28 -6.09 -2.56 -2.87
CA LYS A 28 -7.36 -1.85 -2.98
C LYS A 28 -7.14 -0.38 -3.34
N LEU A 29 -7.85 0.08 -4.37
CA LEU A 29 -7.89 1.47 -4.82
C LEU A 29 -9.31 1.85 -5.23
N CYS A 30 -9.84 2.97 -4.73
CA CYS A 30 -11.18 3.50 -5.01
C CYS A 30 -12.29 2.44 -4.86
N ASN A 31 -12.21 1.63 -3.79
CA ASN A 31 -13.10 0.47 -3.53
C ASN A 31 -13.04 -0.68 -4.54
N ILE A 32 -12.12 -0.63 -5.50
CA ILE A 32 -11.79 -1.77 -6.36
C ILE A 32 -10.66 -2.55 -5.71
N LEU A 33 -10.89 -3.86 -5.53
CA LEU A 33 -9.87 -4.79 -5.06
C LEU A 33 -9.25 -5.49 -6.26
N LEU A 34 -7.93 -5.39 -6.37
CA LEU A 34 -7.09 -6.28 -7.15
C LEU A 34 -6.62 -7.41 -6.23
N PRO A 35 -7.27 -8.59 -6.27
CA PRO A 35 -6.86 -9.68 -5.41
C PRO A 35 -5.50 -10.22 -5.86
N GLN A 36 -4.70 -10.77 -4.94
CA GLN A 36 -3.44 -11.42 -5.33
C GLN A 36 -3.71 -12.66 -6.18
N GLN A 37 -4.63 -13.51 -5.71
CA GLN A 37 -5.11 -14.68 -6.44
C GLN A 37 -6.58 -14.46 -6.82
N PRO A 38 -7.00 -14.79 -8.04
CA PRO A 38 -6.23 -15.55 -9.03
C PRO A 38 -5.36 -14.68 -9.95
N THR A 39 -5.22 -13.36 -9.72
CA THR A 39 -4.47 -12.49 -10.63
C THR A 39 -3.05 -12.97 -10.94
N LEU A 40 -2.28 -13.42 -9.95
CA LEU A 40 -0.92 -13.93 -10.19
C LEU A 40 -0.88 -15.34 -10.81
N SER A 41 -1.99 -16.09 -10.79
CA SER A 41 -2.07 -17.42 -11.45
C SER A 41 -2.67 -17.35 -12.85
N ASP A 42 -3.54 -16.37 -13.11
CA ASP A 42 -4.25 -16.19 -14.38
C ASP A 42 -3.52 -15.25 -15.35
N MET A 43 -2.55 -14.46 -14.87
CA MET A 43 -1.87 -13.41 -15.65
C MET A 43 -0.36 -13.45 -15.45
N THR A 44 0.38 -12.70 -16.27
CA THR A 44 1.80 -12.37 -16.05
C THR A 44 2.02 -10.86 -16.04
N ASP A 45 3.16 -10.43 -15.51
CA ASP A 45 3.59 -9.03 -15.43
C ASP A 45 3.79 -8.35 -16.79
N TYR A 46 4.07 -9.13 -17.84
CA TYR A 46 4.27 -8.65 -19.22
C TYR A 46 3.00 -8.65 -20.09
N GLU A 47 1.88 -9.18 -19.57
CA GLU A 47 0.63 -9.27 -20.33
C GLU A 47 -0.16 -7.97 -20.29
N LEU A 48 -0.71 -7.59 -21.46
CA LEU A 48 -1.57 -6.42 -21.62
C LEU A 48 -2.77 -6.43 -20.64
N ASN A 49 -3.26 -7.61 -20.29
CA ASN A 49 -4.41 -7.78 -19.38
C ASN A 49 -4.15 -7.18 -17.99
N PHE A 50 -2.94 -7.34 -17.44
CA PHE A 50 -2.60 -6.78 -16.14
C PHE A 50 -2.54 -5.25 -16.22
N SER A 51 -1.82 -4.71 -17.21
CA SER A 51 -1.73 -3.27 -17.44
C SER A 51 -3.10 -2.61 -17.62
N LEU A 52 -3.99 -3.22 -18.42
CA LEU A 52 -5.35 -2.72 -18.62
C LEU A 52 -6.15 -2.70 -17.31
N LYS A 53 -5.96 -3.69 -16.43
CA LYS A 53 -6.65 -3.74 -15.14
C LYS A 53 -6.17 -2.64 -14.18
N ILE A 54 -4.86 -2.37 -14.16
CA ILE A 54 -4.30 -1.25 -13.40
C ILE A 54 -4.76 0.10 -13.99
N GLU A 55 -4.79 0.23 -15.31
CA GLU A 55 -5.31 1.42 -15.98
C GLU A 55 -6.79 1.66 -15.64
N GLU A 56 -7.61 0.60 -15.65
CA GLU A 56 -9.00 0.71 -15.23
C GLU A 56 -9.10 1.21 -13.78
N MET A 57 -8.32 0.65 -12.86
CA MET A 57 -8.30 1.10 -11.47
C MET A 57 -7.90 2.58 -11.33
N LEU A 58 -6.84 3.01 -12.03
CA LEU A 58 -6.39 4.40 -12.03
C LEU A 58 -7.40 5.34 -12.70
N SER A 59 -8.13 4.88 -13.72
CA SER A 59 -9.15 5.66 -14.42
C SER A 59 -10.33 6.04 -13.53
N ARG A 60 -10.57 5.29 -12.44
CA ARG A 60 -11.60 5.62 -11.43
C ARG A 60 -11.22 6.80 -10.55
N VAL A 61 -9.93 7.15 -10.48
CA VAL A 61 -9.47 8.31 -9.73
C VAL A 61 -9.77 9.56 -10.53
N ALA A 62 -10.86 10.26 -10.18
CA ALA A 62 -11.34 11.43 -10.92
C ALA A 62 -10.36 12.61 -10.90
N ASP A 63 -9.72 12.88 -9.76
CA ASP A 63 -8.77 13.97 -9.59
C ASP A 63 -7.37 13.60 -10.14
N PRO A 64 -6.86 14.31 -11.16
CA PRO A 64 -5.52 14.06 -11.70
C PRO A 64 -4.41 14.23 -10.65
N ALA A 65 -4.54 15.18 -9.72
CA ALA A 65 -3.52 15.42 -8.69
C ALA A 65 -3.48 14.25 -7.70
N TYR A 66 -4.64 13.75 -7.27
CA TYR A 66 -4.72 12.55 -6.45
C TYR A 66 -4.18 11.32 -7.19
N ARG A 67 -4.44 11.20 -8.50
CA ARG A 67 -3.89 10.11 -9.32
C ARG A 67 -2.36 10.12 -9.35
N CYS A 68 -1.75 11.31 -9.38
CA CYS A 68 -0.29 11.44 -9.24
C CYS A 68 0.20 10.93 -7.88
N LEU A 69 -0.49 11.26 -6.77
CA LEU A 69 -0.13 10.72 -5.46
C LEU A 69 -0.27 9.20 -5.38
N VAL A 70 -1.26 8.61 -6.05
CA VAL A 70 -1.42 7.15 -6.14
C VAL A 70 -0.23 6.50 -6.83
N VAL A 71 0.19 7.06 -7.97
CA VAL A 71 1.38 6.58 -8.70
C VAL A 71 2.64 6.74 -7.83
N GLU A 72 2.80 7.88 -7.16
CA GLU A 72 3.92 8.13 -6.24
C GLU A 72 3.92 7.14 -5.07
N MET A 73 2.76 6.86 -4.49
CA MET A 73 2.60 5.90 -3.39
C MET A 73 3.02 4.50 -3.82
N PHE A 74 2.60 4.04 -5.01
CA PHE A 74 3.07 2.76 -5.54
C PHE A 74 4.59 2.73 -5.71
N GLU A 75 5.19 3.79 -6.24
CA GLU A 75 6.65 3.85 -6.40
C GLU A 75 7.38 3.83 -5.05
N ALA A 76 6.87 4.56 -4.06
CA ALA A 76 7.41 4.57 -2.70
C ALA A 76 7.35 3.18 -2.05
N ILE A 77 6.22 2.47 -2.19
CA ILE A 77 6.05 1.10 -1.68
C ILE A 77 7.00 0.15 -2.40
N ASN A 78 7.09 0.22 -3.72
CA ASN A 78 7.99 -0.60 -4.52
C ASN A 78 9.45 -0.44 -4.10
N VAL A 79 9.92 0.81 -3.94
CA VAL A 79 11.29 1.10 -3.48
C VAL A 79 11.52 0.52 -2.08
N LEU A 80 10.55 0.65 -1.17
CA LEU A 80 10.66 0.12 0.18
C LEU A 80 10.76 -1.41 0.20
N LEU A 81 9.90 -2.10 -0.55
CA LEU A 81 9.92 -3.56 -0.65
C LEU A 81 11.17 -4.10 -1.35
N LYS A 82 11.63 -3.42 -2.42
CA LYS A 82 12.87 -3.79 -3.14
C LYS A 82 14.09 -3.70 -2.24
N ARG A 83 14.14 -2.71 -1.34
CA ARG A 83 15.25 -2.53 -0.39
C ARG A 83 15.20 -3.49 0.79
N ASN A 84 14.03 -4.02 1.13
CA ASN A 84 13.80 -4.87 2.30
C ASN A 84 13.02 -6.12 1.88
N PRO A 85 13.67 -7.12 1.26
CA PRO A 85 13.02 -8.30 0.69
C PRO A 85 12.37 -9.22 1.74
N GLU A 86 12.55 -8.97 3.02
CA GLU A 86 11.85 -9.61 4.14
C GLU A 86 10.46 -9.01 4.39
N LEU A 87 10.21 -7.78 3.93
CA LEU A 87 8.93 -7.11 4.13
C LEU A 87 7.85 -7.66 3.21
N ARG A 88 6.66 -7.83 3.78
CA ARG A 88 5.42 -8.24 3.13
C ARG A 88 4.24 -7.60 3.83
N PHE A 89 3.22 -7.24 3.07
CA PHE A 89 1.95 -6.80 3.65
C PHE A 89 1.16 -8.03 4.07
N ILE A 90 0.67 -8.06 5.31
CA ILE A 90 -0.08 -9.21 5.84
C ILE A 90 -1.56 -9.15 5.40
N GLN A 91 -2.10 -7.94 5.32
CA GLN A 91 -3.49 -7.64 4.98
C GLN A 91 -3.59 -6.97 3.61
N THR A 92 -4.82 -6.71 3.16
CA THR A 92 -5.08 -5.91 1.94
C THR A 92 -4.40 -4.55 2.05
N LEU A 93 -3.73 -4.12 0.98
CA LEU A 93 -3.10 -2.81 0.87
C LEU A 93 -4.14 -1.79 0.37
N ASP A 94 -4.74 -1.00 1.27
CA ASP A 94 -5.66 0.08 0.89
C ASP A 94 -4.86 1.36 0.61
N VAL A 95 -4.70 1.69 -0.68
CA VAL A 95 -3.85 2.81 -1.14
C VAL A 95 -4.47 4.15 -0.78
N ASN A 96 -5.80 4.27 -0.83
CA ASN A 96 -6.48 5.50 -0.43
C ASN A 96 -6.25 5.81 1.04
N TYR A 97 -6.42 4.79 1.89
CA TYR A 97 -6.15 4.91 3.32
C TYR A 97 -4.72 5.40 3.60
N LEU A 98 -3.70 4.83 2.94
CA LEU A 98 -2.31 5.25 3.15
C LEU A 98 -2.05 6.70 2.74
N ILE A 99 -2.65 7.16 1.63
CA ILE A 99 -2.53 8.56 1.20
C ILE A 99 -3.22 9.48 2.21
N ASP A 100 -4.43 9.12 2.65
CA ASP A 100 -5.18 9.91 3.62
C ASP A 100 -4.44 10.02 4.96
N GLU A 101 -3.81 8.93 5.42
CA GLU A 101 -2.94 8.94 6.60
C GLU A 101 -1.68 9.81 6.39
N ALA A 102 -1.08 9.80 5.20
CA ALA A 102 0.08 10.65 4.91
C ALA A 102 -0.29 12.14 4.91
N VAL A 103 -1.45 12.46 4.34
CA VAL A 103 -2.01 13.82 4.32
C VAL A 103 -2.38 14.27 5.75
N LYS A 104 -2.99 13.40 6.57
CA LYS A 104 -3.24 13.68 7.99
C LYS A 104 -1.95 13.93 8.76
N LEU A 105 -0.91 13.13 8.53
CA LEU A 105 0.39 13.31 9.17
C LEU A 105 1.01 14.66 8.78
N PHE A 106 0.92 15.06 7.52
CA PHE A 106 1.32 16.39 7.06
C PHE A 106 0.51 17.51 7.73
N GLN A 107 -0.81 17.36 7.81
CA GLN A 107 -1.69 18.33 8.43
C GLN A 107 -1.33 18.58 9.89
N GLN A 108 -1.04 17.52 10.63
CA GLN A 108 -0.66 17.59 12.05
C GLN A 108 0.67 18.32 12.25
N GLN A 109 1.61 18.20 11.31
CA GLN A 109 2.92 18.85 11.40
C GLN A 109 2.91 20.32 10.96
N THR A 110 2.05 20.67 10.01
CA THR A 110 2.02 22.02 9.42
C THR A 110 0.87 22.89 9.92
N ASN A 111 -0.11 22.30 10.64
CA ASN A 111 -1.39 22.92 10.97
C ASN A 111 -2.12 23.49 9.73
N SER A 112 -1.92 22.88 8.56
CA SER A 112 -2.57 23.29 7.31
C SER A 112 -4.09 23.15 7.41
N LYS A 113 -4.80 24.14 6.85
CA LYS A 113 -6.27 24.15 6.75
C LYS A 113 -6.78 23.48 5.48
N GLU A 114 -5.97 23.42 4.43
CA GLU A 114 -6.30 22.81 3.12
C GLU A 114 -5.39 21.61 2.85
N SER A 115 -5.57 20.56 3.66
CA SER A 115 -4.59 19.49 3.78
C SER A 115 -4.21 18.80 2.46
N TYR A 116 -5.17 18.53 1.56
CA TYR A 116 -4.88 17.89 0.28
C TYR A 116 -4.25 18.86 -0.73
N GLN A 117 -4.74 20.09 -0.82
CA GLN A 117 -4.24 21.06 -1.80
C GLN A 117 -2.78 21.41 -1.51
N ASP A 118 -2.46 21.66 -0.24
CA ASP A 118 -1.08 21.92 0.18
C ASP A 118 -0.20 20.69 -0.03
N PHE A 119 -0.73 19.49 0.21
CA PHE A 119 0.02 18.25 0.00
C PHE A 119 0.30 17.96 -1.48
N TYR A 120 -0.64 18.26 -2.38
CA TYR A 120 -0.43 18.16 -3.83
C TYR A 120 0.70 19.07 -4.32
N ASN A 121 0.93 20.19 -3.64
CA ASN A 121 1.95 21.16 -3.98
C ASN A 121 3.33 20.85 -3.39
N LEU A 122 3.46 19.78 -2.59
CA LEU A 122 4.75 19.36 -2.06
C LEU A 122 5.66 18.83 -3.18
N PRO A 123 6.98 19.02 -3.05
CA PRO A 123 7.91 18.39 -3.95
C PRO A 123 7.86 16.86 -3.81
N ILE A 124 8.03 16.14 -4.91
CA ILE A 124 8.21 14.68 -4.92
C ILE A 124 9.63 14.38 -4.43
N SER A 125 9.83 14.42 -3.12
CA SER A 125 11.12 14.19 -2.48
C SER A 125 10.97 13.49 -1.13
N LEU A 126 12.01 12.74 -0.74
CA LEU A 126 12.04 12.03 0.53
C LEU A 126 12.13 12.98 1.74
N VAL A 127 12.88 14.08 1.61
CA VAL A 127 13.10 15.05 2.69
C VAL A 127 12.27 16.30 2.39
N GLY A 128 11.28 16.58 3.24
CA GLY A 128 10.41 17.75 3.12
C GLY A 128 9.37 17.67 2.01
N GLY A 129 9.26 16.54 1.32
CA GLY A 129 8.30 16.28 0.24
C GLY A 129 7.22 15.27 0.60
N SER A 130 6.28 15.06 -0.33
CA SER A 130 5.15 14.11 -0.20
C SER A 130 5.64 12.68 0.07
N THR A 131 6.67 12.23 -0.65
CA THR A 131 7.26 10.89 -0.49
C THR A 131 7.70 10.61 0.94
N GLY A 132 8.25 11.61 1.64
CA GLY A 132 8.69 11.47 3.03
C GLY A 132 7.55 11.11 3.98
N TYR A 133 6.38 11.73 3.82
CA TYR A 133 5.18 11.42 4.59
C TYR A 133 4.64 10.04 4.24
N MET A 134 4.57 9.72 2.94
CA MET A 134 4.11 8.41 2.46
C MET A 134 4.97 7.27 3.03
N ILE A 135 6.30 7.38 2.96
CA ILE A 135 7.22 6.36 3.50
C ILE A 135 7.01 6.15 5.00
N ARG A 136 6.85 7.22 5.78
CA ARG A 136 6.56 7.10 7.23
C ARG A 136 5.28 6.31 7.48
N VAL A 137 4.22 6.59 6.72
CA VAL A 137 2.94 5.89 6.85
C VAL A 137 3.03 4.44 6.40
N ILE A 138 3.70 4.15 5.27
CA ILE A 138 3.92 2.78 4.80
C ILE A 138 4.67 1.96 5.85
N ILE A 139 5.73 2.54 6.45
CA ILE A 139 6.51 1.89 7.49
C ILE A 139 5.64 1.62 8.73
N ASN A 140 4.89 2.61 9.20
CA ASN A 140 3.97 2.44 10.33
C ASN A 140 2.91 1.38 10.04
N TYR A 141 2.39 1.32 8.82
CA TYR A 141 1.43 0.32 8.39
C TYR A 141 2.00 -1.09 8.43
N LEU A 142 3.22 -1.27 7.91
CA LEU A 142 3.93 -2.55 7.93
C LEU A 142 4.23 -3.01 9.37
N PHE A 143 4.68 -2.11 10.24
CA PHE A 143 4.96 -2.44 11.65
C PHE A 143 3.69 -2.73 12.45
N ASN A 144 2.64 -1.92 12.34
CA ASN A 144 1.41 -2.15 13.08
C ASN A 144 0.73 -3.46 12.65
N ALA A 145 0.81 -3.82 11.37
CA ALA A 145 0.35 -5.12 10.87
C ALA A 145 1.14 -6.29 11.49
N THR A 146 2.45 -6.13 11.74
CA THR A 146 3.25 -7.16 12.43
C THR A 146 2.90 -7.32 13.91
N ILE A 147 2.59 -6.23 14.62
CA ILE A 147 2.25 -6.26 16.05
C ILE A 147 0.89 -6.92 16.28
N GLN A 148 -0.11 -6.71 15.41
CA GLN A 148 -1.39 -7.42 15.54
C GLN A 148 -1.26 -8.96 15.42
N LYS A 149 -0.18 -9.46 14.81
CA LYS A 149 0.10 -10.90 14.72
C LYS A 149 0.72 -11.48 16.00
N SER A 150 1.45 -10.69 16.80
CA SER A 150 2.00 -11.17 18.08
C SER A 150 0.90 -11.36 19.12
N ASP A 151 -0.09 -10.49 19.14
CA ASP A 151 -1.14 -10.53 20.18
C ASP A 151 -2.15 -11.67 19.99
N THR A 152 -2.23 -12.27 18.80
CA THR A 152 -3.13 -13.40 18.52
C THR A 152 -2.52 -14.79 18.78
N ASN A 153 -1.21 -14.89 19.02
CA ASN A 153 -0.53 -16.19 19.17
C ASN A 153 -0.36 -16.66 20.63
N ASP A 154 -0.70 -15.84 21.63
CA ASP A 154 -0.44 -16.15 23.05
C ASP A 154 -1.69 -16.52 23.88
N LEU A 155 -2.84 -16.80 23.26
CA LEU A 155 -4.08 -17.17 23.99
C LEU A 155 -4.48 -18.65 23.87
N ASN A 156 -3.56 -19.56 23.54
CA ASN A 156 -3.87 -21.00 23.54
C ASN A 156 -2.80 -21.88 24.19
N ILE A 157 -2.46 -21.58 25.44
CA ILE A 157 -1.91 -22.60 26.35
C ILE A 157 -3.05 -22.99 27.31
N ASN A 158 -3.74 -24.06 26.93
CA ASN A 158 -4.71 -24.75 27.77
C ASN A 158 -4.11 -25.08 29.13
N THR A 159 -4.80 -24.63 30.18
CA THR A 159 -4.65 -25.10 31.55
C THR A 159 -4.95 -26.61 31.59
N ASN A 160 -3.92 -27.44 31.65
CA ASN A 160 -4.02 -28.78 32.22
C ASN A 160 -3.36 -28.75 33.60
N ILE A 161 -4.20 -28.60 34.61
CA ILE A 161 -3.84 -28.76 36.01
C ILE A 161 -3.72 -30.27 36.24
N ASP A 162 -2.54 -30.83 36.07
CA ASP A 162 -2.22 -32.15 36.63
C ASP A 162 -1.88 -31.96 38.12
N VAL A 163 -2.91 -32.15 38.95
CA VAL A 163 -2.75 -32.30 40.40
C VAL A 163 -2.00 -33.60 40.67
N CYS A 164 -0.73 -33.49 41.04
CA CYS A 164 0.03 -34.60 41.56
C CYS A 164 -0.55 -35.00 42.93
N LYS A 165 -1.36 -36.08 42.95
CA LYS A 165 -1.83 -36.71 44.19
C LYS A 165 -0.69 -37.55 44.76
N ILE A 166 -0.22 -37.13 45.92
CA ILE A 166 0.73 -37.85 46.76
C ILE A 166 -0.06 -38.99 47.43
N SER A 167 0.41 -40.23 47.29
CA SER A 167 0.07 -41.38 48.14
C SER A 167 1.32 -42.22 48.31
#